data_AF-A0A2N2ZCZ4-F1
#
_entry.id   AF-A0A2N2ZCZ4-F1
#
_cell.length_a   1.000
_cell.length_b   1.000
_cell.length_c   1.000
_cell.angle_alpha   90.00
_cell.angle_beta   90.00
_cell.angle_gamma   90.00
#
_symmetry.space_group_name_H-M   'P 1'
#
loop_
_entity.id
_entity.type
_entity.pdbx_description
1 polymer ?
#
loop_
_entity_poly.entity_id
_entity_poly.type
_entity_poly.pdbx_seq_one_letter_code
_entity_poly.pdbx_strand_id
1 'polypeptide(L)'
;MKLSVVILNYNVRFFLELCLDSVEKALTDISSEIIVVDNQSTDDSCKFVKQNFPRVKLIENQENYGFSKGNNIGVSQAKGELICLLNPDTIVAEDTFLQLLDFAAKHPNFGVIGPKLIDGSGKFLPESKRGVPFPQTAFFKLIGLNRLFPKSTYFNAYHAPFLGENEVGEVPILVGACMLMKRKNYIDLGGLDEQFFMYGEDIDLSFRMIKSGFKNFYNGKITIIHFKGESTLKDQKYFKRFSEAMQLFYRKHFDGNFFLNLFYKIGSIALSFIKWIEVFAVAKTSSDEKPICLISQSTDKASLIRTFFPTRTVETKSTAVFLETVNSFKKMDANILFVFDTETVANKTMIKSMSALKDSHCEFAFLSKSSTFILKSEVSNRLGEVQIIL
;
A
#
# COMPACT_ATOMS: atom_id res chain seq x y z
N MET A 1 -24.39 -3.83 9.38
CA MET A 1 -23.34 -3.42 8.43
C MET A 1 -22.21 -4.43 8.50
N LYS A 2 -21.73 -4.92 7.36
CA LYS A 2 -20.73 -6.01 7.31
C LYS A 2 -19.30 -5.49 7.42
N LEU A 3 -18.97 -4.42 6.71
CA LEU A 3 -17.61 -3.89 6.59
C LEU A 3 -17.56 -2.37 6.79
N SER A 4 -16.59 -1.87 7.57
CA SER A 4 -16.20 -0.46 7.54
C SER A 4 -14.78 -0.35 6.97
N VAL A 5 -14.60 0.41 5.89
CA VAL A 5 -13.27 0.73 5.36
C VAL A 5 -12.80 2.04 5.99
N VAL A 6 -11.69 2.00 6.71
CA VAL A 6 -11.12 3.14 7.43
C VAL A 6 -9.84 3.57 6.72
N ILE A 7 -9.83 4.81 6.24
CA ILE A 7 -8.73 5.39 5.48
C ILE A 7 -8.21 6.60 6.23
N LEU A 8 -6.94 6.57 6.63
CA LEU A 8 -6.26 7.72 7.22
C LEU A 8 -5.57 8.54 6.12
N ASN A 9 -5.95 9.81 5.97
CA ASN A 9 -5.41 10.71 4.96
C ASN A 9 -4.47 11.75 5.56
N TYR A 10 -3.40 12.07 4.82
CA TYR A 10 -2.52 13.22 5.10
C TYR A 10 -1.82 13.69 3.82
N ASN A 11 -2.21 14.86 3.30
CA ASN A 11 -1.58 15.56 2.16
C ASN A 11 -1.41 14.72 0.87
N VAL A 12 -2.42 13.92 0.51
CA VAL A 12 -2.37 13.08 -0.70
C VAL A 12 -3.69 13.11 -1.50
N ARG A 13 -4.28 14.30 -1.70
CA ARG A 13 -5.58 14.50 -2.38
C ARG A 13 -5.78 13.64 -3.64
N PHE A 14 -4.81 13.61 -4.56
CA PHE A 14 -4.93 12.90 -5.84
C PHE A 14 -4.94 11.37 -5.69
N PHE A 15 -4.15 10.86 -4.75
CA PHE A 15 -4.15 9.44 -4.42
C PHE A 15 -5.43 9.04 -3.69
N LEU A 16 -5.88 9.88 -2.75
CA LEU A 16 -7.12 9.68 -2.04
C LEU A 16 -8.32 9.59 -3.00
N GLU A 17 -8.35 10.41 -4.05
CA GLU A 17 -9.37 10.33 -5.11
C GLU A 17 -9.39 8.95 -5.77
N LEU A 18 -8.24 8.47 -6.25
CA LEU A 18 -8.16 7.13 -6.88
C LEU A 18 -8.52 6.01 -5.91
N CYS A 19 -8.12 6.14 -4.64
CA CYS A 19 -8.46 5.19 -3.59
C CYS A 19 -9.97 5.15 -3.34
N LEU A 20 -10.61 6.29 -3.11
CA LEU A 20 -12.06 6.36 -2.86
C LEU A 20 -12.87 5.89 -4.06
N ASP A 21 -12.51 6.28 -5.28
CA ASP A 21 -13.14 5.78 -6.51
C ASP A 21 -13.04 4.24 -6.60
N SER A 22 -11.89 3.68 -6.24
CA SER A 22 -11.70 2.22 -6.26
C SER A 22 -12.49 1.50 -5.16
N VAL A 23 -12.57 2.10 -3.97
CA VAL A 23 -13.28 1.55 -2.82
C VAL A 23 -14.79 1.59 -3.04
N GLU A 24 -15.36 2.68 -3.55
CA GLU A 24 -16.80 2.75 -3.84
C GLU A 24 -17.21 1.66 -4.85
N LYS A 25 -16.43 1.46 -5.93
CA LYS A 25 -16.67 0.38 -6.90
C LYS A 25 -16.62 -0.99 -6.23
N ALA A 26 -15.63 -1.23 -5.36
CA ALA A 26 -15.44 -2.51 -4.68
C ALA A 26 -16.44 -2.80 -3.55
N LEU A 27 -17.24 -1.80 -3.15
CA LEU A 27 -18.25 -1.92 -2.10
C LEU A 27 -19.69 -1.99 -2.62
N THR A 28 -19.91 -1.92 -3.95
CA THR A 28 -21.24 -1.83 -4.59
C THR A 28 -22.27 -2.81 -4.02
N ASP A 29 -21.89 -4.07 -3.79
CA ASP A 29 -22.78 -5.15 -3.32
C ASP A 29 -22.56 -5.53 -1.84
N ILE A 30 -21.92 -4.67 -1.06
CA ILE A 30 -21.56 -4.93 0.34
C ILE A 30 -22.30 -3.95 1.25
N SER A 31 -22.94 -4.46 2.31
CA SER A 31 -23.42 -3.59 3.38
C SER A 31 -22.21 -2.97 4.09
N SER A 32 -21.85 -1.75 3.72
CA SER A 32 -20.61 -1.11 4.17
C SER A 32 -20.67 0.41 4.31
N GLU A 33 -19.65 0.96 4.96
CA GLU A 33 -19.37 2.39 5.02
C GLU A 33 -17.88 2.67 4.76
N ILE A 34 -17.59 3.89 4.34
CA ILE A 34 -16.24 4.41 4.17
C ILE A 34 -16.05 5.55 5.18
N ILE A 35 -14.98 5.48 5.95
CA ILE A 35 -14.59 6.48 6.94
C ILE A 35 -13.22 7.02 6.55
N VAL A 36 -13.15 8.30 6.23
CA VAL A 36 -11.88 9.00 6.00
C VAL A 36 -11.57 9.82 7.24
N VAL A 37 -10.40 9.60 7.82
CA VAL A 37 -9.86 10.43 8.90
C VAL A 37 -8.76 11.28 8.29
N ASP A 38 -8.94 12.60 8.25
CA ASP A 38 -7.92 13.52 7.79
C ASP A 38 -7.06 14.01 8.96
N ASN A 39 -5.74 13.83 8.85
CA ASN A 39 -4.77 14.19 9.88
C ASN A 39 -4.23 15.62 9.70
N GLN A 40 -5.13 16.59 9.58
CA GLN A 40 -4.78 18.01 9.39
C GLN A 40 -4.01 18.24 8.07
N SER A 41 -4.57 17.76 6.96
CA SER A 41 -4.02 18.05 5.64
C SER A 41 -4.10 19.54 5.31
N THR A 42 -3.08 20.04 4.63
CA THR A 42 -2.99 21.42 4.13
C THR A 42 -3.33 21.51 2.64
N ASP A 43 -3.57 20.38 1.98
CA ASP A 43 -4.04 20.32 0.60
C ASP A 43 -5.57 20.35 0.51
N ASP A 44 -6.11 20.20 -0.71
CA ASP A 44 -7.55 20.22 -0.96
C ASP A 44 -8.28 18.91 -0.59
N SER A 45 -7.64 17.96 0.12
CA SER A 45 -8.23 16.64 0.42
C SER A 45 -9.62 16.73 1.05
N CYS A 46 -9.76 17.48 2.15
CA CYS A 46 -11.03 17.57 2.89
C CYS A 46 -12.14 18.21 2.06
N LYS A 47 -11.83 19.31 1.37
CA LYS A 47 -12.76 20.00 0.48
C LYS A 47 -13.22 19.07 -0.64
N PHE A 48 -12.27 18.36 -1.23
CA PHE A 48 -12.52 17.42 -2.32
C PHE A 48 -13.44 16.26 -1.88
N VAL A 49 -13.17 15.63 -0.73
CA VAL A 49 -14.00 14.55 -0.18
C VAL A 49 -15.44 15.04 0.07
N LYS A 50 -15.61 16.19 0.72
CA LYS A 50 -16.94 16.78 1.00
C LYS A 50 -17.77 17.01 -0.26
N GLN A 51 -17.12 17.44 -1.34
CA GLN A 51 -17.79 17.79 -2.60
C GLN A 51 -18.10 16.57 -3.46
N ASN A 52 -17.20 15.60 -3.53
CA ASN A 52 -17.26 14.51 -4.53
C ASN A 52 -17.69 13.16 -3.95
N PHE A 53 -17.54 12.97 -2.63
CA PHE A 53 -17.85 11.72 -1.93
C PHE A 53 -18.79 11.95 -0.74
N PRO A 54 -20.02 12.47 -0.95
CA PRO A 54 -20.93 12.85 0.14
C PRO A 54 -21.39 11.67 1.01
N ARG A 55 -21.20 10.42 0.57
CA ARG A 55 -21.49 9.21 1.34
C ARG A 55 -20.35 8.78 2.26
N VAL A 56 -19.14 9.33 2.07
CA VAL A 56 -17.98 9.07 2.92
C VAL A 56 -18.11 9.86 4.22
N LYS A 57 -17.92 9.18 5.35
CA LYS A 57 -17.82 9.84 6.66
C LYS A 57 -16.43 10.44 6.81
N LEU A 58 -16.31 11.75 6.61
CA LEU A 58 -15.07 12.48 6.84
C LEU A 58 -14.96 12.94 8.30
N ILE A 59 -13.80 12.71 8.91
CA ILE A 59 -13.42 13.17 10.24
C ILE A 59 -12.17 14.02 10.09
N GLU A 60 -12.26 15.32 10.38
CA GLU A 60 -11.14 16.26 10.28
C GLU A 60 -10.48 16.45 11.66
N ASN A 61 -9.29 15.89 11.84
CA ASN A 61 -8.52 16.07 13.07
C ASN A 61 -7.93 17.49 13.12
N GLN A 62 -7.79 18.01 14.34
CA GLN A 62 -7.23 19.35 14.57
C GLN A 62 -5.71 19.40 14.44
N GLU A 63 -5.05 18.23 14.53
CA GLU A 63 -3.60 18.07 14.41
C GLU A 63 -3.28 16.71 13.79
N ASN A 64 -2.05 16.54 13.32
CA ASN A 64 -1.58 15.24 12.82
C ASN A 64 -1.27 14.29 13.98
N TYR A 65 -2.22 13.39 14.28
CA TYR A 65 -2.10 12.39 15.34
C TYR A 65 -1.23 11.18 14.99
N GLY A 66 -0.67 11.12 13.78
CA GLY A 66 0.04 9.93 13.30
C GLY A 66 -0.91 8.79 12.90
N PHE A 67 -0.32 7.67 12.52
CA PHE A 67 -1.01 6.53 11.93
C PHE A 67 -1.92 5.82 12.93
N SER A 68 -1.40 5.49 14.11
CA SER A 68 -2.13 4.69 15.11
C SER A 68 -3.37 5.40 15.63
N LYS A 69 -3.18 6.59 16.21
CA LYS A 69 -4.29 7.35 16.81
C LYS A 69 -5.29 7.81 15.76
N GLY A 70 -4.83 8.22 14.58
CA GLY A 70 -5.71 8.56 13.46
C GLY A 70 -6.62 7.41 13.03
N ASN A 71 -6.06 6.20 12.84
CA ASN A 71 -6.86 5.01 12.53
C ASN A 71 -7.79 4.62 13.68
N ASN A 72 -7.34 4.70 14.95
CA ASN A 72 -8.19 4.42 16.11
C ASN A 72 -9.40 5.36 16.17
N ILE A 73 -9.24 6.64 15.87
CA ILE A 73 -10.35 7.61 15.77
C ILE A 73 -11.36 7.12 14.74
N GLY A 74 -10.91 6.70 13.55
CA GLY A 74 -11.78 6.15 12.51
C GLY A 74 -12.50 4.88 12.93
N VAL A 75 -11.78 3.92 13.53
CA VAL A 75 -12.35 2.65 13.99
C VAL A 75 -13.36 2.84 15.14
N SER A 76 -13.14 3.84 16.01
CA SER A 76 -14.11 4.18 17.07
C SER A 76 -15.49 4.54 16.50
N GLN A 77 -15.50 5.09 15.29
CA GLN A 77 -16.69 5.53 14.56
C GLN A 77 -17.29 4.46 13.64
N ALA A 78 -16.55 3.36 13.41
CA ALA A 78 -16.97 2.25 12.56
C ALA A 78 -18.09 1.44 13.20
N LYS A 79 -19.05 0.98 12.38
CA LYS A 79 -20.19 0.13 12.78
C LYS A 79 -20.20 -1.23 12.08
N GLY A 80 -19.24 -1.50 11.19
CA GLY A 80 -19.04 -2.79 10.55
C GLY A 80 -18.64 -3.87 11.55
N GLU A 81 -19.12 -5.09 11.32
CA GLU A 81 -18.65 -6.28 12.04
C GLU A 81 -17.14 -6.48 11.82
N LEU A 82 -16.70 -6.27 10.58
CA LEU A 82 -15.32 -6.26 10.15
C LEU A 82 -14.88 -4.84 9.85
N ILE A 83 -13.60 -4.57 10.08
CA ILE A 83 -12.93 -3.33 9.67
C ILE A 83 -11.82 -3.66 8.69
N CYS A 84 -11.60 -2.78 7.72
CA CYS A 84 -10.42 -2.79 6.88
C CYS A 84 -9.69 -1.46 7.04
N LEU A 85 -8.48 -1.49 7.63
CA LEU A 85 -7.57 -0.35 7.54
C LEU A 85 -6.98 -0.35 6.14
N LEU A 86 -7.09 0.78 5.44
CA LEU A 86 -6.62 0.93 4.07
C LEU A 86 -5.89 2.25 3.90
N ASN A 87 -4.70 2.21 3.29
CA ASN A 87 -3.95 3.42 3.00
C ASN A 87 -4.62 4.26 1.89
N PRO A 88 -4.46 5.60 1.92
CA PRO A 88 -5.07 6.51 0.95
C PRO A 88 -4.40 6.44 -0.43
N ASP A 89 -3.21 5.85 -0.54
CA ASP A 89 -2.44 5.64 -1.77
C ASP A 89 -2.56 4.21 -2.30
N THR A 90 -3.79 3.69 -2.30
CA THR A 90 -4.11 2.34 -2.78
C THR A 90 -5.14 2.35 -3.90
N ILE A 91 -5.15 1.29 -4.72
CA ILE A 91 -6.25 0.98 -5.64
C ILE A 91 -6.64 -0.47 -5.41
N VAL A 92 -7.91 -0.70 -5.10
CA VAL A 92 -8.49 -2.04 -4.92
C VAL A 92 -9.25 -2.49 -6.17
N ALA A 93 -9.21 -3.80 -6.46
CA ALA A 93 -10.06 -4.41 -7.48
C ALA A 93 -11.52 -4.43 -7.01
N GLU A 94 -12.44 -4.47 -7.96
CA GLU A 94 -13.89 -4.48 -7.71
C GLU A 94 -14.33 -5.64 -6.81
N ASP A 95 -13.63 -6.77 -6.85
CA ASP A 95 -13.92 -7.95 -6.05
C ASP A 95 -13.00 -8.14 -4.83
N THR A 96 -12.13 -7.17 -4.53
CA THR A 96 -11.15 -7.26 -3.42
C THR A 96 -11.86 -7.52 -2.09
N PHE A 97 -12.83 -6.70 -1.72
CA PHE A 97 -13.48 -6.82 -0.41
C PHE A 97 -14.36 -8.07 -0.34
N LEU A 98 -15.05 -8.44 -1.41
CA LEU A 98 -15.81 -9.69 -1.46
C LEU A 98 -14.90 -10.91 -1.22
N GLN A 99 -13.75 -10.99 -1.90
CA GLN A 99 -12.79 -12.08 -1.70
C GLN A 99 -12.21 -12.10 -0.28
N LEU A 100 -11.92 -10.93 0.30
CA LEU A 100 -11.44 -10.83 1.69
C LEU A 100 -12.51 -11.30 2.70
N LEU A 101 -13.77 -10.92 2.49
CA LEU A 101 -14.91 -11.34 3.31
C LEU A 101 -15.15 -12.85 3.21
N ASP A 102 -15.11 -13.41 2.00
CA ASP A 102 -15.25 -14.85 1.77
C ASP A 102 -14.13 -15.66 2.44
N PHE A 103 -12.90 -15.13 2.39
CA PHE A 103 -11.76 -15.74 3.06
C PHE A 103 -11.91 -15.69 4.59
N ALA A 104 -12.32 -14.54 5.13
CA ALA A 104 -12.60 -14.36 6.55
C ALA A 104 -13.69 -15.31 7.07
N ALA A 105 -14.77 -15.51 6.30
CA ALA A 105 -15.85 -16.43 6.65
C ALA A 105 -15.37 -17.88 6.77
N LYS A 106 -14.40 -18.29 5.94
CA LYS A 106 -13.81 -19.64 5.98
C LYS A 106 -12.80 -19.82 7.11
N HIS A 107 -12.31 -18.74 7.72
CA HIS A 107 -11.22 -18.78 8.70
C HIS A 107 -11.62 -18.05 9.99
N PRO A 108 -12.61 -18.54 10.76
CA PRO A 108 -13.20 -17.78 11.88
C PRO A 108 -12.23 -17.39 13.00
N ASN A 109 -11.06 -18.04 13.12
CA ASN A 109 -10.01 -17.70 14.10
C ASN A 109 -8.92 -16.76 13.54
N PHE A 110 -9.20 -16.00 12.47
CA PHE A 110 -8.24 -15.05 11.94
C PHE A 110 -8.05 -13.84 12.88
N GLY A 111 -6.80 -13.35 12.94
CA GLY A 111 -6.44 -12.09 13.58
C GLY A 111 -6.49 -10.97 12.54
N VAL A 112 -5.59 -11.04 11.56
CA VAL A 112 -5.49 -10.11 10.44
C VAL A 112 -5.46 -10.89 9.11
N ILE A 113 -6.14 -10.38 8.08
CA ILE A 113 -6.00 -10.85 6.70
C ILE A 113 -5.43 -9.70 5.85
N GLY A 114 -4.41 -9.98 5.05
CA GLY A 114 -3.75 -9.01 4.18
C GLY A 114 -3.56 -9.56 2.76
N PRO A 115 -3.80 -8.74 1.71
CA PRO A 115 -3.64 -9.16 0.32
C PRO A 115 -2.17 -9.05 -0.15
N LYS A 116 -1.91 -9.55 -1.36
CA LYS A 116 -0.72 -9.19 -2.13
C LYS A 116 -0.75 -7.70 -2.43
N LEU A 117 0.38 -7.04 -2.20
CA LEU A 117 0.59 -5.64 -2.60
C LEU A 117 1.55 -5.60 -3.80
N ILE A 118 1.22 -4.75 -4.76
CA ILE A 118 2.13 -4.32 -5.84
C ILE A 118 2.31 -2.81 -5.81
N ASP A 119 3.44 -2.30 -6.30
CA ASP A 119 3.65 -0.85 -6.45
C ASP A 119 3.06 -0.30 -7.77
N GLY A 120 3.22 1.00 -8.01
CA GLY A 120 2.81 1.67 -9.24
C GLY A 120 3.46 1.15 -10.52
N SER A 121 4.53 0.34 -10.40
CA SER A 121 5.19 -0.35 -11.52
C SER A 121 4.72 -1.81 -11.71
N GLY A 122 3.78 -2.28 -10.89
CA GLY A 122 3.29 -3.66 -10.91
C GLY A 122 4.20 -4.66 -10.18
N LYS A 123 5.28 -4.20 -9.54
CA LYS A 123 6.23 -5.07 -8.85
C LYS A 123 5.69 -5.46 -7.48
N PHE A 124 5.88 -6.72 -7.12
CA PHE A 124 5.48 -7.25 -5.81
C PHE A 124 6.20 -6.51 -4.69
N LEU A 125 5.46 -6.16 -3.64
CA LEU A 125 5.96 -5.55 -2.42
C LEU A 125 6.12 -6.63 -1.32
N PRO A 126 7.36 -7.08 -1.02
CA PRO A 126 7.60 -8.13 -0.02
C PRO A 126 7.10 -7.78 1.37
N GLU A 127 6.96 -6.49 1.70
CA GLU A 127 6.39 -6.02 2.96
C GLU A 127 4.94 -6.40 3.19
N SER A 128 4.20 -6.81 2.15
CA SER A 128 2.84 -7.35 2.28
C SER A 128 2.74 -8.51 3.26
N LYS A 129 3.86 -9.21 3.52
CA LYS A 129 4.00 -10.23 4.55
C LYS A 129 5.39 -10.23 5.18
N ARG A 130 5.47 -10.34 6.50
CA ARG A 130 6.74 -10.33 7.23
C ARG A 130 6.78 -11.40 8.31
N GLY A 131 7.99 -11.85 8.61
CA GLY A 131 8.28 -12.54 9.86
C GLY A 131 8.29 -11.54 11.03
N VAL A 132 8.24 -12.06 12.26
CA VAL A 132 8.46 -11.24 13.45
C VAL A 132 9.88 -10.68 13.38
N PRO A 133 10.10 -9.36 13.58
CA PRO A 133 11.42 -8.77 13.54
C PRO A 133 12.23 -9.11 14.78
N PHE A 134 12.45 -10.38 15.12
CA PHE A 134 13.31 -10.76 16.24
C PHE A 134 14.72 -10.16 16.10
N PRO A 135 15.45 -9.95 17.21
CA PRO A 135 16.81 -9.42 17.17
C PRO A 135 17.77 -10.06 16.19
N GLN A 136 17.79 -11.38 16.15
CA GLN A 136 18.57 -12.13 15.17
C GLN A 136 18.17 -11.79 13.72
N THR A 137 16.88 -11.62 13.42
CA THR A 137 16.40 -11.32 12.06
C THR A 137 16.75 -9.89 11.65
N ALA A 138 16.68 -8.93 12.58
CA ALA A 138 17.12 -7.57 12.36
C ALA A 138 18.63 -7.52 12.13
N PHE A 139 19.41 -8.31 12.88
CA PHE A 139 20.85 -8.45 12.70
C PHE A 139 21.21 -9.04 11.33
N PHE A 140 20.59 -10.15 10.92
CA PHE A 140 20.84 -10.76 9.60
C PHE A 140 20.56 -9.81 8.44
N LYS A 141 19.55 -8.95 8.59
CA LYS A 141 19.24 -7.90 7.62
C LYS A 141 20.30 -6.79 7.62
N LEU A 142 20.80 -6.39 8.78
CA LEU A 142 21.85 -5.38 8.92
C LEU A 142 23.16 -5.81 8.25
N ILE A 143 23.61 -7.05 8.47
CA ILE A 143 24.86 -7.55 7.89
C ILE A 143 24.70 -8.19 6.49
N GLY A 144 23.50 -8.10 5.90
CA GLY A 144 23.24 -8.56 4.53
C GLY A 144 23.14 -10.07 4.33
N LEU A 145 23.17 -10.88 5.39
CA LEU A 145 23.03 -12.35 5.30
C LEU A 145 21.70 -12.78 4.66
N ASN A 146 20.64 -11.99 4.87
CA ASN A 146 19.36 -12.26 4.24
C ASN A 146 19.42 -12.17 2.69
N ARG A 147 20.29 -11.31 2.14
CA ARG A 147 20.50 -11.17 0.69
C ARG A 147 21.33 -12.34 0.13
N LEU A 148 22.27 -12.85 0.92
CA LEU A 148 23.08 -14.03 0.55
C LEU A 148 22.25 -15.32 0.59
N PHE A 149 21.27 -15.42 1.49
CA PHE A 149 20.45 -16.62 1.67
C PHE A 149 18.95 -16.31 1.53
N PRO A 150 18.47 -15.88 0.35
CA PRO A 150 17.11 -15.35 0.19
C PRO A 150 16.00 -16.40 0.39
N LYS A 151 16.31 -17.69 0.23
CA LYS A 151 15.35 -18.80 0.46
C LYS A 151 15.41 -19.37 1.88
N SER A 152 16.35 -18.93 2.72
CA SER A 152 16.51 -19.47 4.07
C SER A 152 15.42 -18.94 5.00
N THR A 153 14.64 -19.84 5.59
CA THR A 153 13.67 -19.52 6.65
C THR A 153 14.32 -19.04 7.94
N TYR A 154 15.64 -19.19 8.08
CA TYR A 154 16.42 -18.68 9.19
C TYR A 154 17.04 -17.30 8.89
N PHE A 155 17.86 -17.19 7.84
CA PHE A 155 18.57 -15.94 7.51
C PHE A 155 17.67 -14.88 6.88
N ASN A 156 16.62 -15.28 6.16
CA ASN A 156 15.66 -14.36 5.54
C ASN A 156 14.28 -14.41 6.20
N ALA A 157 14.21 -14.84 7.47
CA ALA A 157 12.95 -15.01 8.22
C ALA A 157 12.02 -13.78 8.17
N TYR A 158 12.60 -12.56 8.15
CA TYR A 158 11.83 -11.31 8.09
C TYR A 158 10.95 -11.19 6.83
N HIS A 159 11.34 -11.78 5.69
CA HIS A 159 10.56 -11.72 4.46
C HIS A 159 9.63 -12.93 4.26
N ALA A 160 9.52 -13.82 5.26
CA ALA A 160 8.70 -15.02 5.23
C ALA A 160 8.88 -15.84 3.92
N PRO A 161 10.11 -16.30 3.59
CA PRO A 161 10.43 -16.91 2.30
C PRO A 161 9.80 -18.29 2.09
N PHE A 162 9.21 -18.87 3.14
CA PHE A 162 8.45 -20.13 3.08
C PHE A 162 7.12 -19.98 2.32
N LEU A 163 6.67 -18.75 2.07
CA LEU A 163 5.43 -18.47 1.35
C LEU A 163 5.75 -17.62 0.11
N GLY A 164 5.35 -18.08 -1.08
CA GLY A 164 5.53 -17.36 -2.34
C GLY A 164 4.63 -16.13 -2.46
N GLU A 165 4.91 -15.25 -3.43
CA GLU A 165 4.13 -14.02 -3.66
C GLU A 165 2.66 -14.28 -4.02
N ASN A 166 2.36 -15.41 -4.68
CA ASN A 166 1.00 -15.75 -5.15
C ASN A 166 0.37 -16.89 -4.32
N GLU A 167 0.96 -17.23 -3.17
CA GLU A 167 0.47 -18.28 -2.28
C GLU A 167 -0.40 -17.70 -1.17
N VAL A 168 -1.12 -18.58 -0.48
CA VAL A 168 -1.99 -18.24 0.65
C VAL A 168 -1.50 -19.00 1.86
N GLY A 169 -1.35 -18.33 2.99
CA GLY A 169 -0.84 -18.99 4.19
C GLY A 169 -0.74 -18.10 5.41
N GLU A 170 -0.47 -18.74 6.54
CA GLU A 170 -0.25 -18.06 7.81
C GLU A 170 1.09 -17.32 7.77
N VAL A 171 1.09 -16.06 8.20
CA VAL A 171 2.30 -15.23 8.32
C VAL A 171 2.28 -14.47 9.63
N PRO A 172 3.42 -14.20 10.27
CA PRO A 172 3.39 -13.52 11.55
C PRO A 172 2.86 -12.09 11.48
N ILE A 173 3.33 -11.31 10.49
CA ILE A 173 3.11 -9.88 10.43
C ILE A 173 2.56 -9.49 9.07
N LEU A 174 1.52 -8.64 9.08
CA LEU A 174 0.98 -7.97 7.90
C LEU A 174 1.16 -6.46 8.05
N VAL A 175 1.19 -5.77 6.91
CA VAL A 175 1.44 -4.33 6.84
C VAL A 175 0.15 -3.52 6.87
N GLY A 176 0.19 -2.36 7.54
CA GLY A 176 -0.94 -1.44 7.69
C GLY A 176 -1.53 -0.84 6.41
N ALA A 177 -0.99 -1.17 5.23
CA ALA A 177 -1.51 -0.68 3.95
C ALA A 177 -2.89 -1.26 3.60
N CYS A 178 -3.17 -2.50 4.00
CA CYS A 178 -4.47 -3.14 3.87
C CYS A 178 -4.60 -4.29 4.88
N MET A 179 -5.37 -4.09 5.94
CA MET A 179 -5.56 -5.07 7.02
C MET A 179 -7.05 -5.27 7.30
N LEU A 180 -7.60 -6.43 6.95
CA LEU A 180 -8.96 -6.83 7.36
C LEU A 180 -8.91 -7.52 8.72
N MET A 181 -9.76 -7.07 9.64
CA MET A 181 -9.83 -7.57 11.02
C MET A 181 -11.28 -7.62 11.51
N LYS A 182 -11.56 -8.46 12.50
CA LYS A 182 -12.79 -8.33 13.29
C LYS A 182 -12.72 -7.07 14.12
N ARG A 183 -13.75 -6.22 14.04
CA ARG A 183 -13.84 -4.99 14.86
C ARG A 183 -13.71 -5.29 16.34
N LYS A 184 -14.38 -6.36 16.80
CA LYS A 184 -14.30 -6.82 18.19
C LYS A 184 -12.87 -7.15 18.62
N ASN A 185 -12.14 -7.97 17.85
CA ASN A 185 -10.76 -8.34 18.17
C ASN A 185 -9.84 -7.11 18.21
N TYR A 186 -10.03 -6.16 17.29
CA TYR A 186 -9.29 -4.90 17.29
C TYR A 186 -9.51 -4.13 18.59
N ILE A 187 -10.76 -3.94 19.01
CA ILE A 187 -11.12 -3.20 20.23
C ILE A 187 -10.63 -3.92 21.48
N ASP A 188 -10.88 -5.24 21.59
CA ASP A 188 -10.52 -6.04 22.76
C ASP A 188 -9.00 -6.04 23.02
N LEU A 189 -8.19 -5.92 21.97
CA LEU A 189 -6.73 -5.84 22.07
C LEU A 189 -6.20 -4.41 22.20
N GLY A 190 -7.07 -3.40 22.32
CA GLY A 190 -6.68 -2.00 22.48
C GLY A 190 -6.29 -1.28 21.18
N GLY A 191 -6.66 -1.83 20.02
CA GLY A 191 -6.40 -1.23 18.71
C GLY A 191 -4.93 -1.14 18.34
N LEU A 192 -4.59 -0.18 17.48
CA LEU A 192 -3.19 0.21 17.23
C LEU A 192 -2.67 0.96 18.44
N ASP A 193 -1.48 0.60 18.92
CA ASP A 193 -0.89 1.24 20.09
C ASP A 193 -0.44 2.67 19.76
N GLU A 194 -1.07 3.65 20.40
CA GLU A 194 -0.85 5.08 20.13
C GLU A 194 0.53 5.59 20.57
N GLN A 195 1.31 4.79 21.31
CA GLN A 195 2.73 5.08 21.52
C GLN A 195 3.54 5.01 20.22
N PHE A 196 3.06 4.27 19.22
CA PHE A 196 3.61 4.29 17.87
C PHE A 196 2.96 5.43 17.09
N PHE A 197 3.75 6.44 16.72
CA PHE A 197 3.29 7.46 15.78
C PHE A 197 3.10 6.87 14.37
N MET A 198 4.04 6.03 13.90
CA MET A 198 4.02 5.37 12.58
C MET A 198 5.13 4.29 12.49
N TYR A 199 4.97 3.32 11.58
CA TYR A 199 5.94 2.27 11.18
C TYR A 199 6.20 1.08 12.12
N GLY A 200 5.48 0.96 13.24
CA GLY A 200 5.61 -0.18 14.15
C GLY A 200 4.29 -0.71 14.71
N GLU A 201 3.22 0.05 14.53
CA GLU A 201 1.88 -0.24 15.01
C GLU A 201 1.24 -1.46 14.35
N ASP A 202 1.48 -1.67 13.05
CA ASP A 202 1.01 -2.83 12.29
C ASP A 202 1.74 -4.12 12.73
N ILE A 203 3.04 -4.02 12.97
CA ILE A 203 3.89 -5.07 13.53
C ILE A 203 3.41 -5.43 14.94
N ASP A 204 3.24 -4.43 15.80
CA ASP A 204 2.77 -4.60 17.18
C ASP A 204 1.39 -5.26 17.25
N LEU A 205 0.42 -4.75 16.48
CA LEU A 205 -0.93 -5.30 16.45
C LEU A 205 -0.96 -6.72 15.90
N SER A 206 -0.26 -6.98 14.78
CA SER A 206 -0.16 -8.33 14.20
C SER A 206 0.43 -9.32 15.21
N PHE A 207 1.47 -8.91 15.95
CA PHE A 207 2.10 -9.75 16.95
C PHE A 207 1.22 -9.98 18.18
N ARG A 208 0.48 -8.97 18.64
CA ARG A 208 -0.51 -9.11 19.73
C ARG A 208 -1.66 -10.04 19.35
N MET A 209 -2.13 -10.01 18.11
CA MET A 209 -3.15 -10.95 17.61
C MET A 209 -2.68 -12.40 17.76
N ILE A 210 -1.43 -12.69 17.35
CA ILE A 210 -0.85 -14.04 17.47
C ILE A 210 -0.66 -14.45 18.94
N LYS A 211 -0.14 -13.55 19.78
CA LYS A 211 -0.01 -13.78 21.22
C LYS A 211 -1.35 -14.09 21.91
N SER A 212 -2.46 -13.65 21.31
CA SER A 212 -3.82 -13.87 21.79
C SER A 212 -4.48 -15.13 21.21
N GLY A 213 -3.73 -15.96 20.47
CA GLY A 213 -4.20 -17.23 19.90
C GLY A 213 -4.86 -17.14 18.53
N PHE A 214 -4.88 -15.95 17.91
CA PHE A 214 -5.36 -15.77 16.54
C PHE A 214 -4.30 -16.10 15.50
N LYS A 215 -4.74 -16.27 14.25
CA LYS A 215 -3.87 -16.54 13.10
C LYS A 215 -3.92 -15.41 12.09
N ASN A 216 -2.79 -14.88 11.70
CA ASN A 216 -2.72 -13.87 10.64
C ASN A 216 -2.48 -14.55 9.28
N PHE A 217 -3.16 -14.09 8.24
CA PHE A 217 -3.16 -14.72 6.93
C PHE A 217 -2.79 -13.76 5.81
N TYR A 218 -1.77 -14.13 5.05
CA TYR A 218 -1.49 -13.54 3.75
C TYR A 218 -2.29 -14.27 2.68
N ASN A 219 -3.03 -13.52 1.86
CA ASN A 219 -3.73 -14.06 0.71
C ASN A 219 -3.17 -13.49 -0.60
N GLY A 220 -2.18 -14.19 -1.16
CA GLY A 220 -1.52 -13.82 -2.40
C GLY A 220 -2.37 -13.95 -3.67
N LYS A 221 -3.62 -14.42 -3.57
CA LYS A 221 -4.57 -14.47 -4.70
C LYS A 221 -5.32 -13.15 -4.88
N ILE A 222 -5.41 -12.35 -3.81
CA ILE A 222 -6.03 -11.02 -3.82
C ILE A 222 -4.89 -10.02 -4.01
N THR A 223 -4.97 -9.15 -5.02
CA THR A 223 -3.92 -8.16 -5.31
C THR A 223 -4.52 -6.76 -5.32
N ILE A 224 -3.83 -5.82 -4.66
CA ILE A 224 -4.14 -4.39 -4.70
C ILE A 224 -2.86 -3.61 -5.01
N ILE A 225 -3.01 -2.40 -5.55
CA ILE A 225 -1.90 -1.47 -5.72
C ILE A 225 -1.72 -0.67 -4.43
N HIS A 226 -0.48 -0.46 -4.02
CA HIS A 226 -0.08 0.48 -2.98
C HIS A 226 1.12 1.28 -3.50
N PHE A 227 0.90 2.56 -3.78
CA PHE A 227 1.86 3.40 -4.50
C PHE A 227 3.13 3.70 -3.70
N LYS A 228 3.08 3.67 -2.36
CA LYS A 228 4.20 3.63 -1.41
C LYS A 228 5.26 4.72 -1.60
N GLY A 229 5.34 5.61 -0.63
CA GLY A 229 6.32 6.72 -0.58
C GLY A 229 5.70 8.07 -0.91
N GLU A 230 4.42 8.07 -1.25
CA GLU A 230 3.63 9.23 -1.63
C GLU A 230 3.26 10.11 -0.44
N SER A 231 2.92 9.49 0.70
CA SER A 231 2.66 10.23 1.95
C SER A 231 3.91 10.44 2.83
N THR A 232 5.03 9.77 2.55
CA THR A 232 6.28 9.98 3.32
C THR A 232 7.54 9.72 2.49
N LEU A 233 8.37 10.76 2.40
CA LEU A 233 9.73 10.68 1.88
C LEU A 233 10.62 9.80 2.78
N LYS A 234 11.48 8.97 2.17
CA LYS A 234 12.47 8.14 2.90
C LYS A 234 13.69 8.95 3.31
N ASP A 235 13.46 10.00 4.09
CA ASP A 235 14.46 10.92 4.60
C ASP A 235 15.01 10.50 5.98
N GLN A 236 15.83 11.36 6.59
CA GLN A 236 16.34 11.12 7.95
C GLN A 236 15.23 11.00 9.00
N LYS A 237 14.12 11.74 8.84
CA LYS A 237 12.98 11.69 9.76
C LYS A 237 12.28 10.34 9.68
N TYR A 238 12.11 9.80 8.47
CA TYR A 238 11.61 8.43 8.25
C TYR A 238 12.47 7.40 9.00
N PHE A 239 13.79 7.43 8.82
CA PHE A 239 14.67 6.44 9.46
C PHE A 239 14.69 6.57 10.98
N LYS A 240 14.69 7.81 11.50
CA LYS A 240 14.59 8.08 12.94
C LYS A 240 13.30 7.50 13.51
N ARG A 241 12.14 7.82 12.92
CA ARG A 241 10.82 7.32 13.35
C ARG A 241 10.75 5.79 13.30
N PHE A 242 11.22 5.18 12.21
CA PHE A 242 11.28 3.73 12.09
C PHE A 242 12.15 3.11 13.19
N SER A 243 13.32 3.70 13.49
CA SER A 243 14.21 3.23 14.54
C SER A 243 13.56 3.33 15.93
N GLU A 244 12.92 4.47 16.26
CA GLU A 244 12.19 4.68 17.51
C GLU A 244 11.04 3.68 17.67
N ALA A 245 10.27 3.44 16.59
CA ALA A 245 9.21 2.44 16.57
C ALA A 245 9.76 1.03 16.86
N MET A 246 10.86 0.64 16.22
CA MET A 246 11.46 -0.68 16.49
C MET A 246 11.97 -0.80 17.93
N GLN A 247 12.61 0.24 18.48
CA GLN A 247 13.02 0.25 19.89
C GLN A 247 11.84 0.08 20.84
N LEU A 248 10.72 0.77 20.59
CA LEU A 248 9.49 0.62 21.37
C LEU A 248 8.94 -0.81 21.27
N PHE A 249 8.85 -1.38 20.07
CA PHE A 249 8.42 -2.76 19.84
C PHE A 249 9.28 -3.76 20.62
N TYR A 250 10.60 -3.57 20.62
CA TYR A 250 11.51 -4.45 21.37
C TYR A 250 11.30 -4.35 22.86
N ARG A 251 11.24 -3.13 23.38
CA ARG A 251 10.97 -2.88 24.80
C ARG A 251 9.68 -3.56 25.24
N LYS A 252 8.62 -3.41 24.46
CA LYS A 252 7.29 -3.96 24.78
C LYS A 252 7.22 -5.49 24.78
N HIS A 253 8.05 -6.16 23.97
CA HIS A 253 7.86 -7.59 23.71
C HIS A 253 9.04 -8.49 24.04
N PHE A 254 10.21 -7.91 24.29
CA PHE A 254 11.48 -8.61 24.48
C PHE A 254 12.32 -8.03 25.63
N ASP A 255 11.76 -7.11 26.44
CA ASP A 255 12.45 -6.64 27.64
C ASP A 255 12.73 -7.79 28.61
N GLY A 256 14.00 -7.92 28.99
CA GLY A 256 14.55 -9.03 29.76
C GLY A 256 16.02 -9.36 29.43
N ASN A 257 16.59 -8.78 28.37
CA ASN A 257 17.98 -9.05 27.98
C ASN A 257 18.76 -7.75 27.71
N PHE A 258 19.53 -7.31 28.72
CA PHE A 258 20.37 -6.11 28.68
C PHE A 258 21.30 -6.06 27.46
N PHE A 259 21.92 -7.19 27.10
CA PHE A 259 22.82 -7.29 25.94
C PHE A 259 22.12 -7.08 24.61
N LEU A 260 20.87 -7.51 24.47
CA LEU A 260 20.06 -7.24 23.27
C LEU A 260 19.82 -5.74 23.13
N ASN A 261 19.40 -5.05 24.20
CA ASN A 261 19.17 -3.61 24.20
C ASN A 261 20.44 -2.79 23.87
N LEU A 262 21.61 -3.23 24.32
CA LEU A 262 22.90 -2.61 23.97
C LEU A 262 23.27 -2.84 22.50
N PHE A 263 23.11 -4.07 22.02
CA PHE A 263 23.40 -4.45 20.63
C PHE A 263 22.50 -3.68 19.63
N TYR A 264 21.24 -3.43 19.99
CA TYR A 264 20.33 -2.61 19.18
C TYR A 264 20.70 -1.14 19.14
N LYS A 265 21.10 -0.54 20.27
CA LYS A 265 21.56 0.86 20.28
C LYS A 265 22.75 1.02 19.33
N ILE A 266 23.72 0.11 19.38
CA ILE A 266 24.90 0.11 18.51
C ILE A 266 24.52 -0.16 17.05
N GLY A 267 23.68 -1.15 16.78
CA GLY A 267 23.21 -1.49 15.43
C GLY A 267 22.37 -0.38 14.78
N SER A 268 21.57 0.35 15.55
CA SER A 268 20.77 1.48 15.05
C SER A 268 21.63 2.69 14.63
N ILE A 269 22.74 2.93 15.34
CA ILE A 269 23.75 3.95 14.99
C ILE A 269 24.52 3.52 13.73
N ALA A 270 24.94 2.25 13.64
CA ALA A 270 25.63 1.70 12.47
C ALA A 270 24.75 1.69 11.20
N LEU A 271 23.45 1.33 11.33
CA LEU A 271 22.47 1.40 10.24
C LEU A 271 22.24 2.81 9.72
N SER A 272 22.21 3.79 10.63
CA SER A 272 22.08 5.21 10.27
C SER A 272 23.30 5.70 9.47
N PHE A 273 24.49 5.16 9.78
CA PHE A 273 25.75 5.47 9.09
C PHE A 273 25.91 4.75 7.74
N ILE A 274 25.48 3.49 7.62
CA ILE A 274 25.54 2.72 6.36
C ILE A 274 24.51 3.24 5.35
N LYS A 275 23.30 3.58 5.79
CA LYS A 275 22.30 4.20 4.91
C LYS A 275 22.68 5.60 4.47
N TRP A 276 23.45 6.35 5.27
CA TRP A 276 24.00 7.65 4.85
C TRP A 276 24.89 7.51 3.60
N ILE A 277 25.57 6.36 3.43
CA ILE A 277 26.38 6.04 2.23
C ILE A 277 25.50 5.59 1.05
N GLU A 278 24.41 4.85 1.28
CA GLU A 278 23.49 4.41 0.21
C GLU A 278 22.56 5.52 -0.32
N VAL A 279 22.37 6.62 0.40
CA VAL A 279 21.47 7.74 0.03
C VAL A 279 21.93 8.51 -1.21
N PHE A 280 23.18 8.35 -1.66
CA PHE A 280 23.71 9.03 -2.86
C PHE A 280 23.67 8.21 -4.16
N ALA A 281 23.13 6.99 -4.14
CA ALA A 281 22.96 6.17 -5.35
C ALA A 281 21.51 6.18 -5.86
N VAL A 282 21.00 7.36 -6.22
CA VAL A 282 19.80 7.43 -7.06
C VAL A 282 20.25 7.62 -8.49
N ALA A 283 20.22 6.53 -9.27
CA ALA A 283 20.31 6.62 -10.71
C ALA A 283 19.12 7.47 -11.21
N LYS A 284 19.46 8.60 -11.85
CA LYS A 284 18.55 9.36 -12.69
C LYS A 284 18.19 8.45 -13.86
N THR A 285 17.00 7.85 -13.85
CA THR A 285 16.45 7.28 -15.08
C THR A 285 16.02 8.47 -15.92
N SER A 286 16.61 8.59 -17.11
CA SER A 286 16.21 9.59 -18.09
C SER A 286 14.72 9.46 -18.35
N SER A 287 14.03 10.59 -18.39
CA SER A 287 12.70 10.69 -18.97
C SER A 287 12.84 10.54 -20.49
N ASP A 288 13.13 9.33 -20.96
CA ASP A 288 12.96 9.05 -22.38
C ASP A 288 11.49 9.29 -22.71
N GLU A 289 11.19 10.04 -23.77
CA GLU A 289 9.82 10.33 -24.22
C GLU A 289 9.18 9.04 -24.74
N LYS A 290 8.72 8.17 -23.83
CA LYS A 290 8.05 6.92 -24.20
C LYS A 290 6.77 7.23 -24.98
N PRO A 291 6.47 6.48 -26.06
CA PRO A 291 5.16 6.52 -26.68
C PRO A 291 4.09 6.17 -25.65
N ILE A 292 2.93 6.82 -25.77
CA ILE A 292 1.80 6.64 -24.87
C ILE A 292 0.77 5.72 -25.52
N CYS A 293 0.33 4.73 -24.76
CA CYS A 293 -0.85 3.94 -25.09
C CYS A 293 -1.94 4.24 -24.04
N LEU A 294 -2.98 4.98 -24.44
CA LEU A 294 -4.17 5.22 -23.65
C LEU A 294 -5.08 3.98 -23.73
N ILE A 295 -5.39 3.39 -22.58
CA ILE A 295 -6.43 2.37 -22.47
C ILE A 295 -7.70 3.05 -21.99
N SER A 296 -8.68 3.18 -22.89
CA SER A 296 -9.98 3.78 -22.59
C SER A 296 -11.06 3.20 -23.51
N GLN A 297 -12.30 3.18 -23.03
CA GLN A 297 -13.48 2.94 -23.87
C GLN A 297 -14.02 4.23 -24.49
N SER A 298 -13.54 5.39 -24.05
CA SER A 298 -13.91 6.70 -24.61
C SER A 298 -12.99 7.06 -25.77
N THR A 299 -13.57 7.46 -26.90
CA THR A 299 -12.83 7.93 -28.07
C THR A 299 -12.28 9.33 -27.90
N ASP A 300 -12.80 10.11 -26.96
CA ASP A 300 -12.59 11.56 -26.91
C ASP A 300 -11.44 11.95 -25.99
N LYS A 301 -10.98 11.03 -25.12
CA LYS A 301 -9.90 11.29 -24.16
C LYS A 301 -8.51 11.31 -24.80
N ALA A 302 -8.37 10.88 -26.05
CA ALA A 302 -7.08 10.90 -26.75
C ALA A 302 -6.54 12.33 -26.98
N SER A 303 -7.42 13.30 -27.28
CA SER A 303 -7.06 14.71 -27.43
C SER A 303 -6.62 15.31 -26.09
N LEU A 304 -7.26 14.88 -25.00
CA LEU A 304 -6.92 15.25 -23.64
C LEU A 304 -5.52 14.76 -23.22
N ILE A 305 -5.16 13.53 -23.55
CA ILE A 305 -3.79 13.04 -23.27
C ILE A 305 -2.72 13.91 -23.96
N ARG A 306 -3.03 14.48 -25.13
CA ARG A 306 -2.11 15.40 -25.83
C ARG A 306 -1.97 16.76 -25.14
N THR A 307 -2.90 17.18 -24.28
CA THR A 307 -2.71 18.40 -23.48
C THR A 307 -1.72 18.18 -22.34
N PHE A 308 -1.68 16.97 -21.77
CA PHE A 308 -0.65 16.58 -20.80
C PHE A 308 0.71 16.33 -21.44
N PHE A 309 0.73 15.71 -22.63
CA PHE A 309 1.95 15.29 -23.33
C PHE A 309 1.97 15.75 -24.80
N PRO A 310 2.19 17.05 -25.07
CA PRO A 310 2.04 17.62 -26.41
C PRO A 310 3.06 17.10 -27.44
N THR A 311 4.23 16.62 -27.00
CA THR A 311 5.31 16.13 -27.86
C THR A 311 5.28 14.63 -28.11
N ARG A 312 4.45 13.87 -27.38
CA ARG A 312 4.49 12.40 -27.41
C ARG A 312 3.46 11.80 -28.37
N THR A 313 3.82 10.68 -28.99
CA THR A 313 2.87 9.89 -29.78
C THR A 313 1.85 9.23 -28.86
N VAL A 314 0.56 9.36 -29.18
CA VAL A 314 -0.55 8.80 -28.40
C VAL A 314 -1.35 7.85 -29.27
N GLU A 315 -1.35 6.57 -28.92
CA GLU A 315 -2.26 5.56 -29.44
C GLU A 315 -3.36 5.27 -28.42
N THR A 316 -4.60 5.06 -28.86
CA THR A 316 -5.70 4.64 -27.97
C THR A 316 -6.11 3.21 -28.29
N LYS A 317 -6.26 2.37 -27.27
CA LYS A 317 -6.76 1.00 -27.38
C LYS A 317 -7.95 0.80 -26.45
N SER A 318 -8.96 0.07 -26.94
CA SER A 318 -10.02 -0.44 -26.07
C SER A 318 -9.46 -1.47 -25.09
N THR A 319 -10.15 -1.69 -23.98
CA THR A 319 -9.72 -2.67 -22.97
C THR A 319 -9.58 -4.09 -23.55
N ALA A 320 -10.49 -4.49 -24.45
CA ALA A 320 -10.46 -5.80 -25.08
C ALA A 320 -9.20 -5.99 -25.95
N VAL A 321 -8.92 -5.02 -26.83
CA VAL A 321 -7.74 -5.03 -27.71
C VAL A 321 -6.45 -4.98 -26.89
N PHE A 322 -6.42 -4.19 -25.82
CA PHE A 322 -5.28 -4.15 -24.91
C PHE A 322 -5.01 -5.53 -24.30
N LEU A 323 -6.03 -6.20 -23.75
CA LEU A 323 -5.87 -7.51 -23.11
C LEU A 323 -5.36 -8.60 -24.06
N GLU A 324 -5.79 -8.60 -25.32
CA GLU A 324 -5.29 -9.51 -26.36
C GLU A 324 -3.80 -9.27 -26.68
N THR A 325 -3.34 -8.02 -26.52
CA THR A 325 -1.98 -7.59 -26.88
C THR A 325 -0.99 -7.58 -25.71
N VAL A 326 -1.44 -7.67 -24.45
CA VAL A 326 -0.58 -7.68 -23.24
C VAL A 326 0.57 -8.68 -23.34
N ASN A 327 0.29 -9.91 -23.79
CA ASN A 327 1.32 -10.94 -23.93
C ASN A 327 2.34 -10.61 -25.03
N SER A 328 1.92 -9.89 -26.08
CA SER A 328 2.82 -9.42 -27.13
C SER A 328 3.75 -8.33 -26.59
N PHE A 329 3.21 -7.35 -25.87
CA PHE A 329 4.02 -6.29 -25.24
C PHE A 329 5.06 -6.85 -24.28
N LYS A 330 4.68 -7.89 -23.51
CA LYS A 330 5.61 -8.60 -22.63
C LYS A 330 6.76 -9.26 -23.39
N LYS A 331 6.47 -9.92 -24.51
CA LYS A 331 7.50 -10.61 -25.34
C LYS A 331 8.44 -9.64 -26.05
N MET A 332 7.92 -8.47 -26.44
CA MET A 332 8.68 -7.45 -27.18
C MET A 332 9.48 -6.51 -26.27
N ASP A 333 9.38 -6.69 -24.94
CA ASP A 333 9.96 -5.79 -23.94
C ASP A 333 9.68 -4.31 -24.24
N ALA A 334 8.39 -4.03 -24.45
CA ALA A 334 7.96 -2.73 -24.94
C ALA A 334 8.34 -1.59 -23.96
N ASN A 335 8.79 -0.46 -24.52
CA ASN A 335 9.12 0.75 -23.78
C ASN A 335 7.99 1.78 -23.91
N ILE A 336 6.82 1.49 -23.33
CA ILE A 336 5.57 2.25 -23.47
C ILE A 336 5.14 2.82 -22.12
N LEU A 337 4.57 4.03 -22.12
CA LEU A 337 3.78 4.56 -21.01
C LEU A 337 2.30 4.21 -21.22
N PHE A 338 1.78 3.28 -20.42
CA PHE A 338 0.36 2.96 -20.43
C PHE A 338 -0.40 3.92 -19.52
N VAL A 339 -1.38 4.61 -20.08
CA VAL A 339 -2.30 5.48 -19.32
C VAL A 339 -3.63 4.75 -19.22
N PHE A 340 -4.02 4.36 -18.02
CA PHE A 340 -5.33 3.76 -17.77
C PHE A 340 -6.36 4.84 -17.45
N ASP A 341 -7.45 4.87 -18.20
CA ASP A 341 -8.63 5.64 -17.85
C ASP A 341 -9.41 4.96 -16.73
N THR A 342 -9.32 5.50 -15.50
CA THR A 342 -9.93 4.87 -14.32
C THR A 342 -11.46 4.95 -14.32
N GLU A 343 -12.07 5.75 -15.20
CA GLU A 343 -13.52 5.76 -15.39
C GLU A 343 -13.98 4.49 -16.12
N THR A 344 -13.31 4.15 -17.23
CA THR A 344 -13.79 3.12 -18.17
C THR A 344 -13.07 1.78 -18.05
N VAL A 345 -11.88 1.76 -17.46
CA VAL A 345 -11.11 0.53 -17.25
C VAL A 345 -11.33 0.01 -15.83
N ALA A 346 -11.74 -1.25 -15.72
CA ALA A 346 -11.87 -1.92 -14.43
C ALA A 346 -10.53 -1.99 -13.68
N ASN A 347 -10.53 -1.72 -12.38
CA ASN A 347 -9.37 -1.77 -11.50
C ASN A 347 -8.73 -3.16 -11.52
N LYS A 348 -9.55 -4.22 -11.51
CA LYS A 348 -9.10 -5.61 -11.65
C LYS A 348 -8.29 -5.84 -12.92
N THR A 349 -8.70 -5.21 -14.02
CA THR A 349 -7.99 -5.29 -15.30
C THR A 349 -6.66 -4.55 -15.24
N MET A 350 -6.64 -3.33 -14.68
CA MET A 350 -5.39 -2.57 -14.49
C MET A 350 -4.38 -3.37 -13.66
N ILE A 351 -4.78 -3.85 -12.48
CA ILE A 351 -3.94 -4.59 -11.53
C ILE A 351 -3.34 -5.86 -12.19
N LYS A 352 -4.16 -6.61 -12.93
CA LYS A 352 -3.73 -7.82 -13.64
C LYS A 352 -2.72 -7.50 -14.74
N SER A 353 -2.99 -6.48 -15.55
CA SER A 353 -2.10 -6.10 -16.66
C SER A 353 -0.77 -5.55 -16.15
N MET A 354 -0.78 -4.73 -15.10
CA MET A 354 0.44 -4.26 -14.44
C MET A 354 1.26 -5.43 -13.90
N SER A 355 0.61 -6.38 -13.21
CA SER A 355 1.29 -7.58 -12.70
C SER A 355 1.88 -8.44 -13.82
N ALA A 356 1.22 -8.51 -14.98
CA ALA A 356 1.71 -9.27 -16.13
C ALA A 356 2.94 -8.63 -16.78
N LEU A 357 3.01 -7.30 -16.77
CA LEU A 357 4.05 -6.46 -17.37
C LEU A 357 5.12 -5.98 -16.36
N LYS A 358 5.12 -6.46 -15.12
CA LYS A 358 6.02 -6.01 -14.03
C LYS A 358 7.53 -6.10 -14.32
N ASP A 359 7.91 -6.93 -15.28
CA ASP A 359 9.31 -7.22 -15.65
C ASP A 359 9.72 -6.55 -16.98
N SER A 360 8.83 -5.80 -17.65
CA SER A 360 9.16 -5.04 -18.86
C SER A 360 9.62 -3.61 -18.56
N HIS A 361 10.08 -2.90 -19.58
CA HIS A 361 10.38 -1.47 -19.52
C HIS A 361 9.13 -0.54 -19.53
N CYS A 362 7.93 -1.10 -19.35
CA CYS A 362 6.69 -0.33 -19.35
C CYS A 362 6.54 0.52 -18.09
N GLU A 363 5.87 1.67 -18.24
CA GLU A 363 5.43 2.51 -17.14
C GLU A 363 3.90 2.61 -17.14
N PHE A 364 3.33 2.93 -15.97
CA PHE A 364 1.89 3.03 -15.79
C PHE A 364 1.52 4.38 -15.19
N ALA A 365 0.42 4.94 -15.69
CA ALA A 365 -0.21 6.13 -15.16
C ALA A 365 -1.73 5.98 -15.17
N PHE A 366 -2.40 6.78 -14.36
CA PHE A 366 -3.83 6.68 -14.09
C PHE A 366 -4.46 8.02 -14.41
N LEU A 367 -5.27 8.07 -15.48
CA LEU A 367 -6.12 9.21 -15.77
C LEU A 367 -7.32 9.13 -14.85
N SER A 368 -7.46 10.15 -13.99
CA SER A 368 -8.57 10.28 -13.05
C SER A 368 -9.94 10.17 -13.71
N LYS A 369 -10.96 9.75 -12.93
CA LYS A 369 -12.34 9.64 -13.41
C LYS A 369 -12.87 10.97 -13.94
N SER A 370 -12.57 12.07 -13.24
CA SER A 370 -12.89 13.42 -13.67
C SER A 370 -12.07 13.91 -14.88
N SER A 371 -11.05 13.13 -15.28
CA SER A 371 -10.10 13.45 -16.34
C SER A 371 -9.38 14.79 -16.14
N THR A 372 -9.21 15.21 -14.88
CA THR A 372 -8.57 16.49 -14.51
C THR A 372 -7.08 16.34 -14.22
N PHE A 373 -6.61 15.14 -13.90
CA PHE A 373 -5.19 14.84 -13.71
C PHE A 373 -4.83 13.43 -14.18
N ILE A 374 -3.55 13.26 -14.48
CA ILE A 374 -2.86 11.98 -14.66
C ILE A 374 -1.91 11.79 -13.48
N LEU A 375 -2.04 10.64 -12.83
CA LEU A 375 -1.15 10.24 -11.75
C LEU A 375 -0.20 9.16 -12.26
N LYS A 376 1.10 9.46 -12.25
CA LYS A 376 2.16 8.52 -12.59
C LYS A 376 2.91 8.19 -11.29
N SER A 377 2.80 6.97 -10.80
CA SER A 377 3.58 6.56 -9.64
C SER A 377 4.80 5.76 -10.12
N GLU A 378 5.97 6.36 -9.97
CA GLU A 378 7.23 5.65 -10.16
C GLU A 378 7.52 4.76 -8.95
N VAL A 379 8.51 3.89 -9.10
CA VAL A 379 9.05 2.97 -8.09
C VAL A 379 8.93 3.53 -6.66
N SER A 380 8.59 2.63 -5.72
CA SER A 380 8.26 2.77 -4.29
C SER A 380 9.16 3.63 -3.35
N ASN A 381 10.09 4.41 -3.92
CA ASN A 381 11.06 5.30 -3.29
C ASN A 381 10.98 6.76 -3.80
N ARG A 382 10.06 7.11 -4.70
CA ARG A 382 9.90 8.48 -5.23
C ARG A 382 8.49 9.00 -4.94
N LEU A 383 8.35 10.32 -4.88
CA LEU A 383 7.04 10.97 -4.98
C LEU A 383 6.56 10.76 -6.43
N GLY A 384 5.35 10.26 -6.57
CA GLY A 384 4.61 10.15 -7.81
C GLY A 384 4.47 11.51 -8.46
N GLU A 385 4.48 11.48 -9.79
CA GLU A 385 4.31 12.65 -10.62
C GLU A 385 2.82 12.82 -10.90
N VAL A 386 2.26 13.94 -10.44
CA VAL A 386 0.89 14.34 -10.76
C VAL A 386 0.96 15.42 -11.82
N GLN A 387 0.34 15.16 -12.97
CA GLN A 387 0.13 16.16 -14.01
C GLN A 387 -1.33 16.56 -13.99
N ILE A 388 -1.62 17.87 -13.95
CA ILE A 388 -2.97 18.43 -13.81
C ILE A 388 -3.30 19.21 -15.08
N ILE A 389 -4.51 19.07 -15.60
CA ILE A 389 -5.08 20.00 -16.58
C ILE A 389 -5.66 21.18 -15.82
N LEU A 390 -5.15 22.39 -16.14
CA LEU A 390 -5.69 23.67 -15.65
C LEU A 390 -7.08 23.95 -16.20
#